data_AF-A0A6H0FVM8-F1
#
_entry.id   AF-A0A6H0FVM8-F1
#
_cell.length_a   1.000
_cell.length_b   1.000
_cell.length_c   1.000
_cell.angle_alpha   90.00
_cell.angle_beta   90.00
_cell.angle_gamma   90.00
#
_symmetry.space_group_name_H-M   'P 1'
#
loop_
_entity.id
_entity.type
_entity.pdbx_description
1 polymer ?
#
loop_
_entity_poly.entity_id
_entity_poly.type
_entity_poly.pdbx_seq_one_letter_code
_entity_poly.pdbx_strand_id
1 'polypeptide(L)'
;MNQRYQSKLSQLIKGCFIYAIVNYALAQPIVVEGVVPNEASKQAILLKMQSVYGADQVVDKIQVRPVAAPNGWSDSVTRVITPDLKKVSQGKLSVNGTRFELSGKMLNPADIQPTIQSFQGLVQPPYQLYSQLSVNQAEQKIIDDALKNRIIEFESGSAVLTDAGQKILDEMAIALNKVGGKKVKIVGHTDSSGDATKNLKLSQDRALAVKNYLISKSIPADHLSTEGLGSSKPVADNTSPEGRKKNRRIEFTVL
;
A
#
# COMPACT_ATOMS: atom_id res chain seq x y z
N MET A 1 38.38 56.26 31.63
CA MET A 1 37.85 55.19 32.50
C MET A 1 37.20 54.13 31.63
N ASN A 2 37.70 52.88 31.70
CA ASN A 2 37.17 51.59 31.20
C ASN A 2 36.82 51.46 29.70
N GLN A 3 37.13 50.41 28.93
CA GLN A 3 37.78 49.08 29.07
C GLN A 3 37.97 48.60 27.59
N ARG A 4 39.15 48.23 27.05
CA ARG A 4 39.73 46.86 26.97
C ARG A 4 38.65 45.77 26.70
N TYR A 5 38.63 44.94 25.64
CA TYR A 5 39.67 44.15 24.97
C TYR A 5 39.18 43.65 23.58
N GLN A 6 40.13 43.47 22.66
CA GLN A 6 40.01 42.74 21.38
C GLN A 6 39.95 41.21 21.58
N SER A 7 39.20 40.46 20.76
CA SER A 7 39.70 39.19 20.20
C SER A 7 38.93 38.70 18.96
N LYS A 8 39.70 38.41 17.91
CA LYS A 8 39.42 37.64 16.69
C LYS A 8 38.59 36.37 16.92
N LEU A 9 37.76 35.96 15.95
CA LEU A 9 38.02 34.77 15.11
C LEU A 9 36.99 34.60 13.99
N SER A 10 37.51 34.20 12.83
CA SER A 10 36.86 33.68 11.64
C SER A 10 35.95 32.47 11.88
N GLN A 11 34.85 32.36 11.13
CA GLN A 11 34.56 31.14 10.35
C GLN A 11 33.44 31.37 9.32
N LEU A 12 33.79 31.10 8.05
CA LEU A 12 32.83 30.86 6.98
C LEU A 12 32.03 29.60 7.33
N ILE A 13 30.70 29.69 7.31
CA ILE A 13 29.83 28.52 7.12
C ILE A 13 29.20 28.67 5.74
N LYS A 14 29.85 28.07 4.74
CA LYS A 14 29.21 27.72 3.46
C LYS A 14 28.24 26.57 3.76
N GLY A 15 26.98 26.91 4.02
CA GLY A 15 25.89 25.94 4.12
C GLY A 15 25.63 25.33 2.74
N CYS A 16 26.09 24.09 2.56
CA CYS A 16 25.70 23.23 1.47
C CYS A 16 24.21 22.89 1.62
N PHE A 17 23.34 23.48 0.81
CA PHE A 17 21.93 23.08 0.74
C PHE A 17 21.85 21.77 -0.06
N ILE A 18 21.84 20.64 0.65
CA ILE A 18 21.39 19.37 0.07
C ILE A 18 19.87 19.47 0.01
N TYR A 19 19.32 19.75 -1.18
CA TYR A 19 17.92 19.49 -1.47
C TYR A 19 17.72 17.98 -1.53
N ALA A 20 17.41 17.37 -0.37
CA ALA A 20 16.81 16.05 -0.36
C ALA A 20 15.32 16.24 -0.71
N ILE A 21 14.99 16.18 -2.01
CA ILE A 21 13.60 15.97 -2.43
C ILE A 21 13.28 14.52 -2.08
N VAL A 22 12.82 14.28 -0.87
CA VAL A 22 12.21 13.01 -0.51
C VAL A 22 10.77 13.08 -1.01
N ASN A 23 10.55 12.69 -2.27
CA ASN A 23 9.21 12.45 -2.79
C ASN A 23 8.67 11.20 -2.11
N TYR A 24 8.09 11.38 -0.92
CA TYR A 24 7.15 10.42 -0.37
C TYR A 24 5.89 10.50 -1.23
N ALA A 25 5.67 9.49 -2.08
CA ALA A 25 4.39 9.26 -2.71
C ALA A 25 3.35 9.02 -1.60
N LEU A 26 2.69 10.09 -1.14
CA LEU A 26 1.68 9.96 -0.10
C LEU A 26 0.53 9.13 -0.68
N ALA A 27 0.04 8.17 0.11
CA ALA A 27 -1.24 7.55 -0.21
C ALA A 27 -2.31 8.65 -0.31
N GLN A 28 -3.41 8.40 -1.02
CA GLN A 28 -4.51 9.38 -1.00
C GLN A 28 -4.91 9.59 0.47
N PRO A 29 -5.07 10.85 0.91
CA PRO A 29 -5.34 11.14 2.30
C PRO A 29 -6.66 10.48 2.72
N ILE A 30 -6.67 9.96 3.94
CA ILE A 30 -7.85 9.41 4.57
C ILE A 30 -8.68 10.57 5.12
N VAL A 31 -9.73 10.92 4.39
CA VAL A 31 -10.65 11.98 4.79
C VAL A 31 -11.64 11.43 5.80
N VAL A 32 -11.72 12.09 6.96
CA VAL A 32 -12.70 11.78 8.00
C VAL A 32 -13.66 12.96 8.07
N GLU A 33 -14.91 12.74 7.68
CA GLU A 33 -15.90 13.80 7.57
C GLU A 33 -17.24 13.39 8.15
N GLY A 34 -18.02 14.39 8.57
CA GLY A 34 -19.36 14.18 9.13
C GLY A 34 -19.64 15.08 10.33
N VAL A 35 -20.74 14.79 11.02
CA VAL A 35 -21.17 15.51 12.22
C VAL A 35 -21.14 14.57 13.41
N VAL A 36 -20.54 15.01 14.52
CA VAL A 36 -20.44 14.25 15.77
C VAL A 36 -21.04 15.02 16.95
N PRO A 37 -21.54 14.33 17.99
CA PRO A 37 -22.32 14.95 19.06
C PRO A 37 -21.51 15.89 19.97
N ASN A 38 -20.20 15.67 20.10
CA ASN A 38 -19.34 16.41 21.03
C ASN A 38 -17.85 16.27 20.65
N GLU A 39 -17.00 17.07 21.30
CA GLU A 39 -15.55 17.07 21.06
C GLU A 39 -14.89 15.74 21.47
N ALA A 40 -15.35 15.11 22.56
CA ALA A 40 -14.77 13.84 23.01
C ALA A 40 -14.88 12.74 21.95
N SER A 41 -16.03 12.65 21.27
CA SER A 41 -16.22 11.71 20.15
C SER A 41 -15.33 12.03 18.95
N LYS A 42 -15.19 13.31 18.59
CA LYS A 42 -14.30 13.74 17.50
C LYS A 42 -12.85 13.31 17.80
N GLN A 43 -12.35 13.65 18.98
CA GLN A 43 -10.99 13.32 19.41
C GLN A 43 -10.73 11.80 19.42
N ALA A 44 -11.67 11.02 19.96
CA ALA A 44 -11.54 9.56 20.00
C ALA A 44 -11.45 8.94 18.59
N ILE A 45 -12.28 9.43 17.64
CA ILE A 45 -12.24 9.00 16.25
C ILE A 45 -10.92 9.39 15.60
N LEU A 46 -10.48 10.65 15.72
CA LEU A 46 -9.25 11.12 15.10
C LEU A 46 -8.02 10.38 15.63
N LEU A 47 -7.90 10.22 16.96
CA LEU A 47 -6.80 9.44 17.55
C LEU A 47 -6.78 8.01 17.03
N LYS A 48 -7.95 7.38 16.89
CA LYS A 48 -8.02 6.01 16.37
C LYS A 48 -7.64 5.95 14.89
N MET A 49 -8.13 6.87 14.06
CA MET A 49 -7.76 6.97 12.65
C MET A 49 -6.27 7.20 12.47
N GLN A 50 -5.68 8.12 13.24
CA GLN A 50 -4.25 8.42 13.20
C GLN A 50 -3.41 7.22 13.69
N SER A 51 -3.88 6.47 14.70
CA SER A 51 -3.20 5.24 15.16
C SER A 51 -3.18 4.15 14.08
N VAL A 52 -4.21 4.08 13.24
CA VAL A 52 -4.29 3.10 12.16
C VAL A 52 -3.50 3.60 10.95
N TYR A 53 -3.75 4.81 10.47
CA TYR A 53 -3.26 5.28 9.17
C TYR A 53 -2.00 6.16 9.19
N GLY A 54 -1.62 6.68 10.36
CA GLY A 54 -0.59 7.71 10.48
C GLY A 54 -1.19 9.12 10.51
N ALA A 55 -0.63 10.00 11.32
CA ALA A 55 -1.15 11.35 11.52
C ALA A 55 -1.06 12.24 10.27
N ASP A 56 -0.05 12.00 9.44
CA ASP A 56 0.20 12.68 8.16
C ASP A 56 -0.80 12.29 7.07
N GLN A 57 -1.46 11.14 7.20
CA GLN A 57 -2.41 10.63 6.21
C GLN A 57 -3.86 10.99 6.52
N VAL A 58 -4.18 11.47 7.73
CA VAL A 58 -5.57 11.71 8.15
C VAL A 58 -5.93 13.18 7.99
N VAL A 59 -6.99 13.45 7.22
CA VAL A 59 -7.55 14.79 7.02
C VAL A 59 -8.86 14.90 7.80
N ASP A 60 -8.87 15.75 8.83
CA ASP A 60 -10.04 16.05 9.64
C ASP A 60 -10.96 17.06 8.94
N LYS A 61 -12.20 16.63 8.69
CA LYS A 61 -13.32 17.48 8.26
C LYS A 61 -14.56 17.27 9.14
N ILE A 62 -14.38 16.75 10.34
CA ILE A 62 -15.47 16.51 11.29
C ILE A 62 -15.96 17.84 11.86
N GLN A 63 -17.27 18.02 11.86
CA GLN A 63 -17.96 19.12 12.54
C GLN A 63 -18.58 18.63 13.84
N VAL A 64 -18.43 19.41 14.92
CA VAL A 64 -19.10 19.14 16.19
C VAL A 64 -20.40 19.92 16.24
N ARG A 65 -21.53 19.23 16.38
CA ARG A 65 -22.85 19.85 16.54
C ARG A 65 -23.67 19.03 17.54
N PRO A 66 -24.63 19.65 18.25
CA PRO A 66 -25.56 18.91 19.09
C PRO A 66 -26.47 18.05 18.21
N VAL A 67 -26.09 16.78 18.04
CA VAL A 67 -26.86 15.76 17.33
C VAL A 67 -27.15 14.60 18.27
N ALA A 68 -28.33 14.00 18.14
CA ALA A 68 -28.66 12.80 18.89
C ALA A 68 -27.78 11.64 18.42
N ALA A 69 -27.08 11.00 19.35
CA ALA A 69 -26.29 9.81 19.09
C ALA A 69 -26.84 8.65 19.95
N PRO A 70 -26.99 7.43 19.40
CA PRO A 70 -27.39 6.28 20.19
C PRO A 70 -26.36 5.94 21.29
N ASN A 71 -26.78 5.20 22.31
CA ASN A 71 -25.91 4.81 23.41
C ASN A 71 -24.68 4.05 22.92
N GLY A 72 -23.49 4.42 23.41
CA GLY A 72 -22.23 3.79 23.02
C GLY A 72 -21.76 4.09 21.59
N TRP A 73 -22.35 5.07 20.90
CA TRP A 73 -22.04 5.35 19.49
C TRP A 73 -20.54 5.59 19.25
N SER A 74 -19.91 6.43 20.07
CA SER A 74 -18.48 6.75 19.95
C SER A 74 -17.59 5.50 20.08
N ASP A 75 -17.92 4.62 21.02
CA ASP A 75 -17.19 3.38 21.26
C ASP A 75 -17.39 2.39 20.10
N SER A 76 -18.61 2.29 19.58
CA SER A 76 -18.91 1.47 18.41
C SER A 76 -18.14 1.93 17.16
N VAL A 77 -18.08 3.25 16.92
CA VAL A 77 -17.32 3.83 15.79
C VAL A 77 -15.83 3.58 15.94
N THR A 78 -15.26 3.85 17.11
CA THR A 78 -13.81 3.68 17.31
C THR A 78 -13.37 2.22 17.29
N ARG A 79 -14.25 1.29 17.71
CA ARG A 79 -13.97 -0.15 17.71
C ARG A 79 -13.83 -0.72 16.30
N VAL A 80 -14.61 -0.23 15.32
CA VAL A 80 -14.51 -0.68 13.93
C VAL A 80 -13.33 -0.06 13.18
N ILE A 81 -12.69 0.98 13.72
CA ILE A 81 -11.49 1.54 13.10
C ILE A 81 -10.29 0.64 13.45
N THR A 82 -10.02 -0.35 12.61
CA THR A 82 -8.96 -1.35 12.80
C THR A 82 -7.96 -1.37 11.65
N PRO A 83 -6.77 -1.98 11.82
CA PRO A 83 -5.82 -2.17 10.72
C PRO A 83 -6.39 -2.94 9.51
N ASP A 84 -7.44 -3.74 9.70
CA ASP A 84 -8.09 -4.46 8.59
C ASP A 84 -8.73 -3.51 7.57
N LEU A 85 -9.06 -2.27 7.95
CA LEU A 85 -9.50 -1.25 6.99
C LEU A 85 -8.45 -0.94 5.91
N LYS A 86 -7.15 -1.19 6.17
CA LYS A 86 -6.09 -1.02 5.16
C LYS A 86 -6.13 -2.08 4.07
N LYS A 87 -6.82 -3.20 4.30
CA LYS A 87 -7.02 -4.25 3.28
C LYS A 87 -8.07 -3.86 2.24
N VAL A 88 -8.87 -2.83 2.54
CA VAL A 88 -9.94 -2.33 1.68
C VAL A 88 -9.43 -1.09 0.93
N SER A 89 -9.22 -1.23 -0.39
CA SER A 89 -8.90 -0.13 -1.27
C SER A 89 -10.15 0.48 -1.89
N GLN A 90 -10.06 1.75 -2.29
CA GLN A 90 -11.22 2.51 -2.79
C GLN A 90 -12.43 2.42 -1.86
N GLY A 91 -12.15 2.30 -0.56
CA GLY A 91 -13.13 1.94 0.44
C GLY A 91 -13.83 3.13 1.06
N LYS A 92 -15.01 2.88 1.62
CA LYS A 92 -15.77 3.83 2.43
C LYS A 92 -16.34 3.09 3.64
N LEU A 93 -16.12 3.66 4.83
CA LEU A 93 -16.83 3.29 6.05
C LEU A 93 -17.79 4.43 6.39
N SER A 94 -19.10 4.15 6.35
CA SER A 94 -20.14 5.12 6.70
C SER A 94 -20.86 4.69 7.98
N VAL A 95 -21.19 5.66 8.83
CA VAL A 95 -21.97 5.42 10.06
C VAL A 95 -23.14 6.38 10.09
N ASN A 96 -24.36 5.85 10.16
CA ASN A 96 -25.58 6.63 10.27
C ASN A 96 -26.48 6.03 11.36
N GLY A 97 -26.59 6.72 12.50
CA GLY A 97 -27.31 6.21 13.65
C GLY A 97 -26.73 4.87 14.11
N THR A 98 -27.52 3.79 14.00
CA THR A 98 -27.10 2.43 14.34
C THR A 98 -26.52 1.64 13.16
N ARG A 99 -26.54 2.19 11.94
CA ARG A 99 -26.10 1.51 10.73
C ARG A 99 -24.64 1.81 10.41
N PHE A 100 -23.84 0.76 10.24
CA PHE A 100 -22.51 0.78 9.68
C PHE A 100 -22.53 0.21 8.26
N GLU A 101 -21.87 0.88 7.32
CA GLU A 101 -21.72 0.40 5.94
C GLU A 101 -20.25 0.42 5.54
N LEU A 102 -19.69 -0.74 5.20
CA LEU A 102 -18.33 -0.89 4.70
C LEU A 102 -18.37 -1.31 3.23
N SER A 103 -17.85 -0.47 2.34
CA SER A 103 -17.72 -0.79 0.92
C SER A 103 -16.29 -0.61 0.45
N GLY A 104 -15.95 -1.25 -0.67
CA GLY A 104 -14.64 -1.10 -1.30
C GLY A 104 -14.19 -2.36 -2.04
N LYS A 105 -12.94 -2.32 -2.48
CA LYS A 105 -12.28 -3.43 -3.15
C LYS A 105 -11.23 -4.06 -2.24
N MET A 106 -11.04 -5.35 -2.39
CA MET A 106 -10.01 -6.12 -1.72
C MET A 106 -9.18 -6.86 -2.74
N LEU A 107 -7.91 -7.04 -2.42
CA LEU A 107 -6.98 -7.73 -3.31
C LEU A 107 -7.30 -9.23 -3.43
N ASN A 108 -7.49 -9.89 -2.28
CA ASN A 108 -7.60 -11.34 -2.21
C ASN A 108 -9.07 -11.75 -1.93
N PRO A 109 -9.71 -12.52 -2.83
CA PRO A 109 -11.07 -13.02 -2.61
C PRO A 109 -11.21 -13.84 -1.32
N ALA A 110 -10.16 -14.60 -0.95
CA ALA A 110 -10.20 -15.45 0.23
C ALA A 110 -10.28 -14.67 1.55
N ASP A 111 -9.85 -13.40 1.55
CA ASP A 111 -9.83 -12.56 2.74
C ASP A 111 -11.15 -11.82 2.97
N ILE A 112 -12.07 -11.80 2.01
CA ILE A 112 -13.33 -11.04 2.10
C ILE A 112 -14.21 -11.55 3.23
N GLN A 113 -14.55 -12.85 3.24
CA GLN A 113 -15.44 -13.41 4.26
C GLN A 113 -14.86 -13.31 5.69
N PRO A 114 -13.57 -13.66 5.93
CA PRO A 114 -12.95 -13.43 7.24
C PRO A 114 -12.98 -11.96 7.67
N THR A 115 -12.75 -11.03 6.73
CA THR A 115 -12.80 -9.60 7.02
C THR A 115 -14.21 -9.18 7.42
N ILE A 116 -15.23 -9.58 6.66
CA ILE A 116 -16.64 -9.31 7.00
C ILE A 116 -16.98 -9.84 8.40
N GLN A 117 -16.61 -11.07 8.71
CA GLN A 117 -16.85 -11.69 10.02
C GLN A 117 -16.14 -10.94 11.15
N SER A 118 -14.89 -10.52 10.94
CA SER A 118 -14.13 -9.69 11.89
C SER A 118 -14.90 -8.40 12.20
N PHE A 119 -15.32 -7.64 11.19
CA PHE A 119 -16.08 -6.41 11.41
C PHE A 119 -17.46 -6.66 12.03
N GLN A 120 -18.17 -7.72 11.62
CA GLN A 120 -19.45 -8.11 12.24
C GLN A 120 -19.29 -8.40 13.73
N GLY A 121 -18.20 -9.04 14.14
CA GLY A 121 -17.91 -9.30 15.56
C GLY A 121 -17.60 -8.03 16.37
N LEU A 122 -17.14 -6.96 15.72
CA LEU A 122 -16.91 -5.66 16.38
C LEU A 122 -18.23 -4.88 16.57
N VAL A 123 -19.18 -5.02 15.66
CA VAL A 123 -20.46 -4.29 15.70
C VAL A 123 -21.50 -5.06 16.51
N GLN A 124 -21.82 -4.57 17.71
CA GLN A 124 -22.74 -5.21 18.64
C GLN A 124 -24.15 -4.59 18.57
N PRO A 125 -25.24 -5.35 18.83
CA PRO A 125 -26.60 -4.79 18.87
C PRO A 125 -26.73 -3.56 19.80
N PRO A 126 -27.54 -2.55 19.45
CA PRO A 126 -28.47 -2.48 18.30
C PRO A 126 -27.81 -2.07 16.97
N TYR A 127 -26.48 -1.97 16.93
CA TYR A 127 -25.77 -1.60 15.71
C TYR A 127 -25.72 -2.76 14.72
N GLN A 128 -25.71 -2.42 13.43
CA GLN A 128 -25.71 -3.40 12.34
C GLN A 128 -24.69 -3.02 11.28
N LEU A 129 -23.94 -4.00 10.78
CA LEU A 129 -22.99 -3.84 9.70
C LEU A 129 -23.55 -4.38 8.38
N TYR A 130 -23.50 -3.54 7.36
CA TYR A 130 -23.70 -3.92 5.96
C TYR A 130 -22.37 -3.82 5.21
N SER A 131 -22.11 -4.77 4.33
CA SER A 131 -20.86 -4.84 3.58
C SER A 131 -21.11 -4.95 2.08
N GLN A 132 -20.35 -4.20 1.29
CA GLN A 132 -20.29 -4.26 -0.17
C GLN A 132 -18.82 -4.36 -0.62
N LEU A 133 -18.12 -5.34 -0.08
CA LEU A 133 -16.73 -5.65 -0.45
C LEU A 133 -16.69 -6.52 -1.71
N SER A 134 -15.79 -6.17 -2.63
CA SER A 134 -15.59 -6.88 -3.91
C SER A 134 -14.11 -7.04 -4.23
N VAL A 135 -13.75 -7.70 -5.35
CA VAL A 135 -12.35 -7.94 -5.75
C VAL A 135 -11.94 -7.10 -6.96
N ASN A 136 -10.64 -6.78 -7.07
CA ASN A 136 -10.02 -6.20 -8.27
C ASN A 136 -9.89 -7.18 -9.45
N GLN A 137 -10.79 -8.17 -9.58
CA GLN A 137 -10.57 -9.34 -10.44
C GLN A 137 -10.50 -9.01 -11.93
N ALA A 138 -11.30 -8.05 -12.41
CA ALA A 138 -11.29 -7.65 -13.81
C ALA A 138 -9.95 -6.99 -14.19
N GLU A 139 -9.48 -6.06 -13.36
CA GLU A 139 -8.20 -5.39 -13.53
C GLU A 139 -7.01 -6.35 -13.36
N GLN A 140 -7.06 -7.21 -12.34
CA GLN A 140 -6.02 -8.22 -12.10
C GLN A 140 -5.91 -9.18 -13.29
N LYS A 141 -7.04 -9.62 -13.85
CA LYS A 141 -7.05 -10.51 -15.01
C LYS A 141 -6.35 -9.90 -16.23
N ILE A 142 -6.48 -8.59 -16.46
CA ILE A 142 -5.78 -7.89 -17.56
C ILE A 142 -4.26 -8.01 -17.40
N ILE A 143 -3.76 -7.85 -16.18
CA ILE A 143 -2.33 -7.99 -15.86
C ILE A 143 -1.89 -9.46 -15.97
N ASP A 144 -2.67 -10.39 -15.43
CA ASP A 144 -2.35 -11.81 -15.47
C ASP A 144 -2.27 -12.34 -16.91
N ASP A 145 -3.20 -11.93 -17.76
CA ASP A 145 -3.20 -12.29 -19.19
C ASP A 145 -1.94 -11.72 -19.90
N ALA A 146 -1.46 -10.55 -19.47
CA ALA A 146 -0.22 -9.96 -19.98
C ALA A 146 1.06 -10.68 -19.48
N LEU A 147 0.98 -11.61 -18.53
CA LEU A 147 2.12 -12.42 -18.09
C LEU A 147 1.96 -13.91 -18.41
N LYS A 148 0.80 -14.32 -18.93
CA LYS A 148 0.40 -15.72 -19.00
C LYS A 148 1.50 -16.63 -19.59
N ASN A 149 2.05 -17.50 -18.76
CA ASN A 149 3.13 -18.46 -19.06
C ASN A 149 4.48 -17.83 -19.47
N ARG A 150 4.70 -16.56 -19.17
CA ARG A 150 5.93 -15.83 -19.48
C ARG A 150 6.66 -15.47 -18.21
N ILE A 151 7.98 -15.51 -18.25
CA ILE A 151 8.85 -15.14 -17.13
C ILE A 151 9.63 -13.92 -17.57
N ILE A 152 9.63 -12.88 -16.73
CA ILE A 152 10.49 -11.72 -16.93
C ILE A 152 11.91 -12.16 -16.60
N GLU A 153 12.77 -12.17 -17.62
CA GLU A 153 14.14 -12.66 -17.52
C GLU A 153 15.12 -11.54 -17.18
N PHE A 154 16.18 -11.92 -16.45
CA PHE A 154 17.27 -11.05 -16.04
C PHE A 154 18.60 -11.74 -16.34
N GLU A 155 19.65 -10.95 -16.55
CA GLU A 155 21.01 -11.47 -16.64
C GLU A 155 21.38 -12.24 -15.37
N SER A 156 22.19 -13.28 -15.52
CA SER A 156 22.48 -14.24 -14.45
C SER A 156 22.98 -13.55 -13.17
N GLY A 157 22.36 -13.90 -12.04
CA GLY A 157 22.70 -13.36 -10.72
C GLY A 157 22.47 -11.86 -10.54
N SER A 158 21.78 -11.19 -11.48
CA SER A 158 21.61 -9.73 -11.46
C SER A 158 20.14 -9.30 -11.52
N ALA A 159 19.95 -7.98 -11.44
CA ALA A 159 18.67 -7.29 -11.69
C ALA A 159 18.65 -6.56 -13.06
N VAL A 160 19.59 -6.87 -13.96
CA VAL A 160 19.61 -6.32 -15.32
C VAL A 160 18.61 -7.09 -16.19
N LEU A 161 17.65 -6.39 -16.79
CA LEU A 161 16.62 -7.00 -17.65
C LEU A 161 17.20 -7.41 -19.00
N THR A 162 16.91 -8.63 -19.44
CA THR A 162 17.26 -9.08 -20.80
C THR A 162 16.33 -8.45 -21.83
N ASP A 163 16.71 -8.44 -23.11
CA ASP A 163 15.85 -7.96 -24.20
C ASP A 163 14.49 -8.69 -24.25
N ALA A 164 14.47 -9.99 -23.93
CA ALA A 164 13.24 -10.77 -23.83
C ALA A 164 12.36 -10.31 -22.66
N GLY A 165 12.97 -10.05 -21.50
CA GLY A 165 12.27 -9.47 -20.34
C GLY A 165 11.68 -8.09 -20.64
N GLN A 166 12.44 -7.23 -21.34
CA GLN A 166 12.01 -5.89 -21.75
C GLN A 166 10.78 -5.94 -22.68
N LYS A 167 10.75 -6.86 -23.66
CA LYS A 167 9.58 -7.04 -24.55
C LYS A 167 8.32 -7.45 -23.79
N ILE A 168 8.45 -8.33 -22.78
CA ILE A 168 7.32 -8.68 -21.92
C ILE A 168 6.82 -7.46 -21.15
N LEU A 169 7.74 -6.62 -20.66
CA LEU A 169 7.39 -5.41 -19.94
C LEU A 169 6.77 -4.32 -20.82
N ASP A 170 7.08 -4.30 -22.12
CA ASP A 170 6.39 -3.41 -23.08
C ASP A 170 4.90 -3.77 -23.18
N GLU A 171 4.57 -5.05 -23.28
CA GLU A 171 3.18 -5.52 -23.24
C GLU A 171 2.51 -5.27 -21.89
N MET A 172 3.26 -5.43 -20.80
CA MET A 172 2.79 -5.10 -19.45
C MET A 172 2.45 -3.61 -19.33
N ALA A 173 3.23 -2.70 -19.91
CA ALA A 173 2.92 -1.28 -19.90
C ALA A 173 1.55 -0.99 -20.59
N ILE A 174 1.24 -1.69 -21.68
CA ILE A 174 -0.08 -1.60 -22.34
C ILE A 174 -1.19 -2.11 -21.41
N ALA A 175 -0.97 -3.21 -20.72
CA ALA A 175 -1.93 -3.77 -19.75
C ALA A 175 -2.18 -2.82 -18.57
N LEU A 176 -1.13 -2.24 -18.00
CA LEU A 176 -1.20 -1.28 -16.90
C LEU A 176 -1.98 -0.01 -17.28
N ASN A 177 -1.87 0.46 -18.52
CA ASN A 177 -2.67 1.57 -19.02
C ASN A 177 -4.17 1.22 -19.09
N LYS A 178 -4.51 -0.02 -19.45
CA LYS A 178 -5.92 -0.50 -19.48
C LYS A 178 -6.54 -0.64 -18.09
N VAL A 179 -5.72 -0.87 -17.07
CA VAL A 179 -6.16 -0.95 -15.68
C VAL A 179 -6.59 0.43 -15.12
N GLY A 180 -6.35 1.53 -15.86
CA GLY A 180 -7.02 2.80 -15.59
C GLY A 180 -6.51 3.53 -14.34
N GLY A 181 -5.20 3.54 -14.12
CA GLY A 181 -4.57 4.28 -13.04
C GLY A 181 -4.67 3.64 -11.64
N LYS A 182 -5.07 2.37 -11.54
CA LYS A 182 -4.96 1.64 -10.26
C LYS A 182 -3.50 1.53 -9.86
N LYS A 183 -3.28 1.47 -8.55
CA LYS A 183 -1.97 1.16 -8.00
C LYS A 183 -1.69 -0.33 -8.21
N VAL A 184 -0.46 -0.65 -8.57
CA VAL A 184 0.02 -2.01 -8.80
C VAL A 184 1.28 -2.22 -8.00
N LYS A 185 1.32 -3.30 -7.23
CA LYS A 185 2.51 -3.76 -6.52
C LYS A 185 3.24 -4.78 -7.37
N ILE A 186 4.54 -4.58 -7.55
CA ILE A 186 5.46 -5.47 -8.26
C ILE A 186 6.21 -6.27 -7.21
N VAL A 187 6.05 -7.59 -7.20
CA VAL A 187 6.64 -8.47 -6.19
C VAL A 187 7.71 -9.34 -6.82
N GLY A 188 8.93 -9.26 -6.29
CA GLY A 188 10.05 -10.08 -6.73
C GLY A 188 10.20 -11.35 -5.90
N HIS A 189 10.49 -12.45 -6.58
CA HIS A 189 10.77 -13.75 -5.94
C HIS A 189 12.06 -14.38 -6.48
N THR A 190 12.70 -15.18 -5.64
CA THR A 190 13.80 -16.07 -6.02
C THR A 190 13.42 -17.52 -5.74
N ASP A 191 14.22 -18.45 -6.27
CA ASP A 191 14.25 -19.80 -5.71
C ASP A 191 15.00 -19.82 -4.36
N SER A 192 14.98 -20.95 -3.66
CA SER A 192 15.58 -21.10 -2.34
C SER A 192 17.08 -21.41 -2.35
N SER A 193 17.76 -21.33 -3.50
CA SER A 193 19.18 -21.61 -3.58
C SER A 193 20.01 -20.43 -3.07
N GLY A 194 21.11 -20.72 -2.37
CA GLY A 194 22.02 -19.69 -1.87
C GLY A 194 21.54 -19.00 -0.59
N ASP A 195 22.09 -17.83 -0.31
CA ASP A 195 21.86 -17.09 0.93
C ASP A 195 20.51 -16.35 0.92
N ALA A 196 19.73 -16.50 1.99
CA ALA A 196 18.39 -15.91 2.10
C ALA A 196 18.41 -14.37 2.10
N THR A 197 19.42 -13.75 2.72
CA THR A 197 19.56 -12.28 2.75
C THR A 197 19.89 -11.74 1.37
N LYS A 198 20.80 -12.40 0.65
CA LYS A 198 21.12 -12.07 -0.75
C LYS A 198 19.91 -12.25 -1.65
N ASN A 199 19.14 -13.32 -1.46
CA ASN A 199 17.91 -13.58 -2.22
C ASN A 199 16.85 -12.50 -1.99
N LEU A 200 16.66 -12.06 -0.73
CA LEU A 200 15.76 -10.96 -0.41
C LEU A 200 16.18 -9.68 -1.13
N LYS A 201 17.46 -9.30 -1.04
CA LYS A 201 17.98 -8.11 -1.74
C LYS A 201 17.83 -8.22 -3.26
N LEU A 202 18.21 -9.35 -3.85
CA LEU A 202 18.10 -9.59 -5.29
C LEU A 202 16.65 -9.50 -5.78
N SER A 203 15.71 -10.07 -5.02
CA SER A 203 14.29 -10.01 -5.34
C SER A 203 13.75 -8.57 -5.33
N GLN A 204 14.15 -7.77 -4.34
CA GLN A 204 13.81 -6.35 -4.24
C GLN A 204 14.40 -5.54 -5.40
N ASP A 205 15.67 -5.79 -5.74
CA ASP A 205 16.36 -5.09 -6.83
C ASP A 205 15.74 -5.40 -8.19
N ARG A 206 15.33 -6.64 -8.42
CA ARG A 206 14.59 -7.04 -9.62
C ARG A 206 13.23 -6.36 -9.71
N ALA A 207 12.47 -6.32 -8.62
CA ALA A 207 11.20 -5.61 -8.58
C ALA A 207 11.39 -4.10 -8.88
N LEU A 208 12.46 -3.50 -8.35
CA LEU A 208 12.82 -2.11 -8.62
C LEU A 208 13.24 -1.88 -10.09
N ALA A 209 14.03 -2.79 -10.67
CA ALA A 209 14.41 -2.71 -12.09
C ALA A 209 13.19 -2.76 -13.01
N VAL A 210 12.23 -3.63 -12.71
CA VAL A 210 10.94 -3.70 -13.42
C VAL A 210 10.16 -2.39 -13.28
N LYS A 211 10.04 -1.85 -12.05
CA LYS A 211 9.40 -0.55 -11.82
C LYS A 211 10.04 0.56 -12.65
N ASN A 212 11.37 0.66 -12.62
CA ASN A 212 12.11 1.69 -13.35
C ASN A 212 11.93 1.56 -14.86
N TYR A 213 11.92 0.33 -15.39
CA TYR A 213 11.65 0.08 -16.80
C TYR A 213 10.24 0.56 -17.18
N LEU A 214 9.22 0.24 -16.39
CA LEU A 214 7.83 0.66 -16.66
C LEU A 214 7.65 2.19 -16.55
N ILE A 215 8.37 2.85 -15.64
CA ILE A 215 8.42 4.32 -15.60
C ILE A 215 9.01 4.88 -16.89
N SER A 216 10.05 4.26 -17.45
CA SER A 216 10.60 4.67 -18.76
C SER A 216 9.59 4.48 -19.91
N LYS A 217 8.61 3.60 -19.72
CA LYS A 217 7.45 3.41 -20.61
C LYS A 217 6.25 4.30 -20.24
N SER A 218 6.49 5.40 -19.53
CA SER A 218 5.50 6.41 -19.14
C SER A 218 4.42 5.93 -18.16
N ILE A 219 4.64 4.84 -17.42
CA ILE A 219 3.76 4.49 -16.30
C ILE A 219 4.09 5.39 -15.10
N PRO A 220 3.12 6.08 -14.49
CA PRO A 220 3.39 6.96 -13.35
C PRO A 220 4.02 6.20 -12.17
N ALA A 221 5.11 6.76 -11.61
CA ALA A 221 5.83 6.13 -10.51
C ALA A 221 4.96 5.90 -9.26
N ASP A 222 3.98 6.78 -9.01
CA ASP A 222 3.06 6.72 -7.87
C ASP A 222 2.00 5.61 -8.00
N HIS A 223 1.86 5.05 -9.21
CA HIS A 223 1.01 3.89 -9.45
C HIS A 223 1.75 2.58 -9.22
N LEU A 224 3.07 2.61 -9.02
CA LEU A 224 3.90 1.40 -8.89
C LEU A 224 4.56 1.34 -7.52
N SER A 225 4.32 0.27 -6.78
CA SER A 225 5.09 -0.08 -5.59
C SER A 225 5.86 -1.38 -5.80
N THR A 226 6.87 -1.64 -4.97
CA THR A 226 7.76 -2.80 -5.13
C THR A 226 7.99 -3.50 -3.80
N GLU A 227 8.04 -4.82 -3.81
CA GLU A 227 8.33 -5.64 -2.62
C GLU A 227 9.17 -6.86 -3.04
N GLY A 228 10.29 -7.10 -2.36
CA GLY A 228 11.09 -8.31 -2.50
C GLY A 228 10.72 -9.32 -1.42
N LEU A 229 10.39 -10.55 -1.80
CA LEU A 229 10.05 -11.63 -0.86
C LEU A 229 11.09 -12.76 -0.81
N GLY A 230 12.16 -12.67 -1.60
CA GLY A 230 13.16 -13.73 -1.74
C GLY A 230 12.49 -15.07 -2.05
N SER A 231 12.84 -16.10 -1.29
CA SER A 231 12.31 -17.46 -1.44
C SER A 231 11.16 -17.81 -0.47
N SER A 232 10.60 -16.83 0.25
CA SER A 232 9.63 -17.07 1.33
C SER A 232 8.24 -17.52 0.86
N LYS A 233 7.92 -17.33 -0.42
CA LYS A 233 6.63 -17.67 -1.04
C LYS A 233 6.84 -18.49 -2.33
N PRO A 234 7.26 -19.77 -2.21
CA PRO A 234 7.42 -20.65 -3.36
C PRO A 234 6.06 -21.01 -3.95
N VAL A 235 5.99 -21.10 -5.28
CA VAL A 235 4.81 -21.55 -6.04
C VAL A 235 5.02 -22.92 -6.68
N ALA A 236 6.25 -23.40 -6.65
CA ALA A 236 6.63 -24.73 -7.07
C ALA A 236 7.72 -25.27 -6.15
N ASP A 237 7.96 -26.57 -6.24
CA ASP A 237 9.06 -27.21 -5.54
C ASP A 237 10.44 -26.60 -5.90
N ASN A 238 11.35 -26.49 -4.94
CA ASN A 238 12.69 -25.95 -5.17
C ASN A 238 13.74 -27.02 -5.50
N THR A 239 13.41 -28.32 -5.40
CA THR A 239 14.36 -29.39 -5.70
C THR A 239 14.56 -29.59 -7.21
N SER A 240 13.50 -29.39 -8.01
CA SER A 240 13.58 -29.47 -9.48
C SER A 240 14.07 -28.16 -10.15
N PRO A 241 14.87 -28.22 -11.23
CA PRO A 241 15.22 -27.05 -12.03
C PRO A 241 14.00 -26.27 -12.55
N GLU A 242 12.95 -26.99 -12.96
CA GLU A 242 11.69 -26.44 -13.47
C GLU A 242 10.95 -25.67 -12.39
N GLY A 243 10.86 -26.24 -11.18
CA GLY A 243 10.23 -25.59 -10.04
C GLY A 243 11.01 -24.36 -9.57
N ARG A 244 12.35 -24.41 -9.54
CA ARG A 244 13.18 -23.21 -9.30
C ARG A 244 12.95 -22.13 -10.34
N LYS A 245 12.82 -22.50 -11.62
CA LYS A 245 12.50 -21.54 -12.69
C LYS A 245 11.15 -20.85 -12.46
N LYS A 246 10.13 -21.59 -12.01
CA LYS A 246 8.83 -21.02 -11.63
C LYS A 246 8.92 -20.11 -10.40
N ASN A 247 9.78 -20.40 -9.44
CA ASN A 247 9.95 -19.58 -8.25
C ASN A 247 10.69 -18.27 -8.52
N ARG A 248 11.63 -18.24 -9.47
CA ARG A 248 12.29 -17.02 -9.97
C ARG A 248 11.33 -16.23 -10.89
N ARG A 249 10.41 -15.48 -10.28
CA ARG A 249 9.34 -14.77 -10.99
C ARG A 249 9.16 -13.34 -10.47
N ILE A 250 8.45 -12.55 -11.28
CA ILE A 250 7.90 -11.26 -10.88
C ILE A 250 6.38 -11.39 -10.93
N GLU A 251 5.72 -11.00 -9.85
CA GLU A 251 4.25 -10.91 -9.77
C GLU A 251 3.82 -9.45 -9.82
N PHE A 252 2.62 -9.22 -10.30
CA PHE A 252 1.98 -7.92 -10.33
C PHE A 252 0.61 -8.03 -9.68
N THR A 253 0.29 -7.08 -8.82
CA THR A 253 -0.85 -7.17 -7.91
C THR A 253 -1.60 -5.84 -7.92
N VAL A 254 -2.85 -5.83 -8.37
CA VAL A 254 -3.70 -4.63 -8.38
C VAL A 254 -4.20 -4.33 -6.96
N LEU A 255 -3.80 -3.19 -6.42
CA LEU A 255 -4.14 -2.75 -5.06
C LEU A 255 -5.53 -2.10 -5.00
#